data_AF-A0A6J4H0M0-F1
#
_entry.id   AF-A0A6J4H0M0-F1
#
_cell.length_a   1.000
_cell.length_b   1.000
_cell.length_c   1.000
_cell.angle_alpha   90.00
_cell.angle_beta   90.00
_cell.angle_gamma   90.00
#
_symmetry.space_group_name_H-M   'P 1'
#
loop_
_entity.id
_entity.type
_entity.pdbx_description
1 polymer ?
#
loop_
_entity_poly.entity_id
_entity_poly.type
_entity_poly.pdbx_seq_one_letter_code
_entity_poly.pdbx_strand_id
1 'polypeptide(L)'
;MTTPGSTHPLDIDLADLVDGILDEPRALQLEAHLTGCIVCRIKRLRLSQAPPAGPARGGEPFPFPGFEVPRLDEGAVPATGELWLAGDEERVLVLVLGPHGVETVLVAPVTFDVEAADDQTVVVDAARSPLGTGIVVHPVQATALPRTVLAGRLATLATAAELPALLAGDAPGTRRGPAIDTDADPRLELRGHIADRLGDVEHDRVRSTLIDDLQALRGAACAVRALDTWPDLPDADRRGWVPLAMVDEVGVVLVVLDTPHGLVDDRDFDVARAVLTRCNASALVVLTRELSDSADVFDAASLNHGIDMPSGAHTPPRPLIAGLVAFDAVTKYLDQHSGARAMSLPTRGPLARVDVGDILRDAAAGAVADSVRKGARFKVVPKRRGYESLAGAPDALGEALGQAFTGGSVAEALLDLARRSDEDETP
;
A
#
# COMPACT_ATOMS: atom_id res chain seq x y z
N MET A 1 -7.90 -1.15 28.30
CA MET A 1 -7.26 0.16 28.10
C MET A 1 -6.35 0.02 26.89
N THR A 2 -6.83 0.44 25.73
CA THR A 2 -6.09 0.42 24.47
C THR A 2 -5.11 1.59 24.46
N THR A 3 -3.82 1.29 24.33
CA THR A 3 -2.76 2.29 24.16
C THR A 3 -3.07 3.08 22.88
N PRO A 4 -3.24 4.41 22.94
CA PRO A 4 -3.38 5.22 21.72
C PRO A 4 -2.15 5.02 20.84
N GLY A 5 -2.37 4.78 19.54
CA GLY A 5 -1.31 4.55 18.57
C GLY A 5 -0.30 5.68 18.65
N SER A 6 0.94 5.35 19.06
CA SER A 6 1.96 6.36 19.28
C SER A 6 2.49 6.82 17.94
N THR A 7 1.93 7.90 17.42
CA THR A 7 2.54 8.65 16.32
C THR A 7 3.96 9.06 16.76
N HIS A 8 4.97 8.78 15.93
CA HIS A 8 6.33 9.22 16.22
C HIS A 8 6.40 10.76 16.28
N PRO A 9 7.19 11.34 17.21
CA PRO A 9 7.52 12.77 17.20
C PRO A 9 8.08 13.21 15.85
N LEU A 10 7.79 14.44 15.45
CA LEU A 10 8.40 15.01 14.25
C LEU A 10 9.89 15.24 14.49
N ASP A 11 10.69 15.23 13.42
CA ASP A 11 12.13 15.48 13.51
C ASP A 11 12.44 16.86 14.11
N ILE A 12 11.56 17.85 13.88
CA ILE A 12 11.66 19.17 14.50
C ILE A 12 11.41 19.14 16.01
N ASP A 13 10.49 18.30 16.51
CA ASP A 13 10.29 18.16 17.96
C ASP A 13 11.53 17.54 18.61
N LEU A 14 12.18 16.57 17.94
CA LEU A 14 13.44 15.98 18.42
C LEU A 14 14.60 16.97 18.38
N ALA A 15 14.66 17.85 17.38
CA ALA A 15 15.66 18.91 17.30
C ALA A 15 15.43 19.96 18.39
N ASP A 16 14.20 20.44 18.57
CA ASP A 16 13.83 21.39 19.62
C ASP A 16 14.10 20.82 21.03
N LEU A 17 13.93 19.50 21.21
CA LEU A 17 14.31 18.81 22.45
C LEU A 17 15.83 18.86 22.69
N VAL A 18 16.64 18.62 21.65
CA VAL A 18 18.11 18.67 21.73
C VAL A 18 18.60 20.09 22.00
N ASP A 19 17.99 21.08 21.37
CA ASP A 19 18.34 22.49 21.52
C ASP A 19 17.81 23.10 22.83
N GLY A 20 16.98 22.37 23.59
CA GLY A 20 16.39 22.84 24.84
C GLY A 20 15.34 23.94 24.65
N ILE A 21 14.69 23.97 23.49
CA ILE A 21 13.68 24.97 23.10
C ILE A 21 12.27 24.57 23.59
N LEU A 22 12.01 23.27 23.72
CA LEU A 22 10.71 22.75 24.16
C LEU A 22 10.36 23.17 25.59
N ASP A 23 9.06 23.38 25.83
CA ASP A 23 8.55 23.52 27.18
C ASP A 23 8.70 22.21 27.99
N GLU A 24 8.76 22.34 29.32
CA GLU A 24 9.00 21.21 30.23
C GLU A 24 8.00 20.05 30.06
N PRO A 25 6.68 20.30 29.90
CA PRO A 25 5.72 19.21 29.65
C PRO A 25 5.97 18.45 28.35
N ARG A 26 6.24 19.15 27.24
CA ARG A 26 6.47 18.52 25.93
C ARG A 26 7.81 17.82 25.88
N ALA A 27 8.84 18.39 26.50
CA ALA A 27 10.13 17.73 26.68
C ALA A 27 9.98 16.40 27.45
N LEU A 28 9.27 16.39 28.59
CA LEU A 28 9.00 15.17 29.36
C LEU A 28 8.22 14.12 28.55
N GLN A 29 7.24 14.55 27.75
CA GLN A 29 6.48 13.64 26.88
C GLN A 29 7.36 13.00 25.81
N LEU A 30 8.22 13.80 25.16
CA LEU A 30 9.16 13.28 24.18
C LEU A 30 10.20 12.36 24.84
N GLU A 31 10.75 12.73 25.99
CA GLU A 31 11.68 11.87 26.72
C GLU A 31 11.03 10.54 27.12
N ALA A 32 9.77 10.56 27.56
CA ALA A 32 9.01 9.34 27.80
C ALA A 32 8.84 8.51 26.50
N HIS A 33 8.52 9.12 25.36
CA HIS A 33 8.46 8.41 24.08
C HIS A 33 9.83 7.80 23.70
N LEU A 34 10.92 8.54 23.89
CA LEU A 34 12.28 8.10 23.59
C LEU A 34 12.74 6.90 24.43
N THR A 35 12.17 6.71 25.63
CA THR A 35 12.39 5.48 26.40
C THR A 35 11.83 4.23 25.71
N GLY A 36 10.75 4.37 24.94
CA GLY A 36 10.06 3.28 24.24
C GLY A 36 10.36 3.17 22.74
N CYS A 37 10.84 4.23 22.09
CA CYS A 37 11.09 4.25 20.65
C CYS A 37 12.56 4.48 20.32
N ILE A 38 13.21 3.46 19.76
CA ILE A 38 14.63 3.51 19.39
C ILE A 38 14.91 4.44 18.21
N VAL A 39 14.04 4.48 17.20
CA VAL A 39 14.23 5.29 16.00
C VAL A 39 14.38 6.76 16.40
N CYS A 40 13.49 7.23 17.27
CA CYS A 40 13.54 8.60 17.79
C CYS A 40 14.77 8.83 18.69
N ARG A 41 15.25 7.80 19.39
CA ARG A 41 16.48 7.87 20.22
C ARG A 41 17.74 7.99 19.38
N ILE A 42 17.84 7.22 18.29
CA ILE A 42 18.93 7.33 17.32
C ILE A 42 18.90 8.71 16.67
N LYS A 43 17.72 9.18 16.24
CA LYS A 43 17.55 10.55 15.71
C LYS A 43 17.99 11.61 16.70
N ARG A 44 17.57 11.54 17.98
CA ARG A 44 18.03 12.45 19.05
C ARG A 44 19.55 12.39 19.21
N LEU A 45 20.15 11.19 19.23
CA LEU A 45 21.59 11.05 19.39
C LEU A 45 22.35 11.75 18.24
N ARG A 46 21.91 11.53 17.00
CA ARG A 46 22.49 12.21 15.82
C ARG A 46 22.35 13.73 15.91
N LEU A 47 21.16 14.21 16.28
CA LEU A 47 20.91 15.64 16.46
C LEU A 47 21.78 16.23 17.59
N SER A 48 21.98 15.51 18.69
CA SER A 48 22.82 15.95 19.81
C SER A 48 24.33 15.95 19.53
N GLN A 49 24.76 15.14 18.56
CA GLN A 49 26.15 15.08 18.10
C GLN A 49 26.40 16.02 16.92
N ALA A 50 25.35 16.52 16.27
CA ALA A 50 25.47 17.54 15.27
C ALA A 50 26.05 18.81 15.92
N PRO A 51 26.99 19.51 15.26
CA PRO A 51 27.42 20.82 15.73
C PRO A 51 26.17 21.69 15.91
N PRO A 52 26.07 22.48 16.99
CA PRO A 52 24.90 23.34 17.21
C PRO A 52 24.69 24.15 15.94
N ALA A 53 23.47 24.08 15.39
CA ALA A 53 23.08 24.91 14.26
C ALA A 53 23.16 26.36 14.75
N GLY A 54 24.31 27.00 14.52
CA GLY A 54 24.47 28.42 14.82
C GLY A 54 23.33 29.18 14.15
N PRO A 55 22.88 30.32 14.71
CA PRO A 55 21.84 31.12 14.06
C PRO A 55 22.30 31.35 12.63
N ALA A 56 21.52 30.85 11.67
CA ALA A 56 21.86 30.94 10.25
C ALA A 56 22.09 32.41 9.95
N ARG A 57 23.37 32.82 9.92
CA ARG A 57 23.75 34.17 9.53
C ARG A 57 23.41 34.20 8.05
N GLY A 58 22.27 34.81 7.72
CA GLY A 58 21.67 34.76 6.39
C GLY A 58 22.75 34.95 5.32
N GLY A 59 23.06 33.87 4.61
CA GLY A 59 24.13 33.83 3.61
C GLY A 59 25.17 32.72 3.79
N GLU A 60 25.32 32.11 4.96
CA GLU A 60 26.20 30.93 5.09
C GLU A 60 25.48 29.67 4.59
N PRO A 61 26.02 28.97 3.58
CA PRO A 61 25.46 27.70 3.12
C PRO A 61 25.42 26.74 4.29
N PHE A 62 24.35 25.95 4.40
CA PHE A 62 24.26 24.83 5.34
C PHE A 62 25.61 24.10 5.37
N PRO A 63 26.17 23.75 6.54
CA PRO A 63 27.44 23.06 6.62
C PRO A 63 27.32 21.78 5.80
N PHE A 64 27.88 21.83 4.59
CA PHE A 64 27.98 20.64 3.76
C PHE A 64 28.82 19.65 4.56
N PRO A 65 28.43 18.36 4.58
CA PRO A 65 29.26 17.36 5.20
C PRO A 65 30.68 17.50 4.69
N GLY A 66 31.68 17.52 5.59
CA GLY A 66 33.08 17.78 5.26
C GLY A 66 33.76 16.66 4.44
N PHE A 67 32.98 15.75 3.86
CA PHE A 67 33.46 14.71 2.96
C PHE A 67 33.09 15.06 1.52
N GLU A 68 33.98 14.71 0.59
CA GLU A 68 33.72 14.87 -0.84
C GLU A 68 32.63 13.88 -1.24
N VAL A 69 31.48 14.39 -1.69
CA VAL A 69 30.40 13.54 -2.22
C VAL A 69 30.87 12.99 -3.57
N PRO A 70 31.00 11.65 -3.73
CA PRO A 70 31.40 11.07 -5.01
C PRO A 70 30.43 11.47 -6.11
N ARG A 71 30.95 11.77 -7.30
CA ARG A 71 30.10 12.00 -8.47
C ARG A 71 29.44 10.70 -8.88
N LEU A 72 28.12 10.75 -9.08
CA LEU A 72 27.36 9.64 -9.60
C LEU A 72 27.71 9.41 -11.08
N ASP A 73 27.98 8.16 -11.42
CA ASP A 73 28.15 7.70 -12.79
C ASP A 73 26.85 7.00 -13.23
N GLU A 74 25.96 7.77 -13.84
CA GLU A 74 24.61 7.35 -14.27
C GLU A 74 24.62 6.41 -15.48
N GLY A 75 25.74 6.34 -16.22
CA GLY A 75 25.89 5.52 -17.42
C GLY A 75 26.66 4.21 -17.22
N ALA A 76 27.10 3.93 -15.98
CA ALA A 76 27.85 2.72 -15.68
C ALA A 76 26.99 1.45 -15.85
N VAL A 77 27.64 0.32 -16.09
CA VAL A 77 27.00 -1.00 -16.03
C VAL A 77 27.30 -1.59 -14.65
N PRO A 78 26.29 -2.02 -13.87
CA PRO A 78 26.51 -2.56 -12.54
C PRO A 78 27.45 -3.77 -12.53
N ALA A 79 28.50 -3.70 -11.70
CA ALA A 79 29.44 -4.79 -11.51
C ALA A 79 29.52 -5.25 -10.04
N THR A 80 29.86 -6.51 -9.84
CA THR A 80 30.06 -7.11 -8.51
C THR A 80 31.05 -6.30 -7.67
N GLY A 81 30.65 -5.98 -6.44
CA GLY A 81 31.45 -5.25 -5.46
C GLY A 81 31.36 -3.72 -5.58
N GLU A 82 30.51 -3.20 -6.45
CA GLU A 82 30.24 -1.77 -6.58
C GLU A 82 29.09 -1.30 -5.66
N LEU A 83 29.22 -0.07 -5.15
CA LEU A 83 28.18 0.67 -4.45
C LEU A 83 27.37 1.50 -5.43
N TRP A 84 26.06 1.40 -5.32
CA TRP A 84 25.09 2.02 -6.21
C TRP A 84 23.96 2.68 -5.40
N LEU A 85 23.37 3.74 -5.95
CA LEU A 85 22.08 4.24 -5.48
C LEU A 85 20.96 3.55 -6.25
N ALA A 86 19.95 3.04 -5.54
CA ALA A 86 18.74 2.45 -6.09
C ALA A 86 17.52 3.30 -5.73
N GLY A 87 16.55 3.41 -6.64
CA GLY A 87 15.35 4.24 -6.47
C GLY A 87 15.49 5.65 -7.06
N ASP A 88 14.37 6.37 -7.14
CA ASP A 88 14.24 7.71 -7.73
C ASP A 88 14.27 8.82 -6.67
N GLU A 89 13.21 8.93 -5.86
CA GLU A 89 13.00 9.92 -4.81
C GLU A 89 13.65 9.48 -3.49
N GLU A 90 13.32 8.27 -3.03
CA GLU A 90 13.89 7.68 -1.82
C GLU A 90 15.06 6.74 -2.15
N ARG A 91 16.24 7.33 -2.37
CA ARG A 91 17.41 6.56 -2.78
C ARG A 91 17.97 5.70 -1.65
N VAL A 92 18.11 4.40 -1.91
CA VAL A 92 18.74 3.43 -1.02
C VAL A 92 20.15 3.12 -1.54
N LEU A 93 21.15 3.14 -0.65
CA LEU A 93 22.50 2.69 -1.00
C LEU A 93 22.55 1.17 -0.99
N VAL A 94 23.07 0.57 -2.07
CA VAL A 94 23.16 -0.88 -2.23
C VAL A 94 24.54 -1.32 -2.70
N LEU A 95 24.96 -2.51 -2.29
CA LEU A 95 26.16 -3.20 -2.78
C LEU A 95 25.75 -4.27 -3.80
N VAL A 96 26.28 -4.19 -5.02
CA VAL A 96 26.01 -5.18 -6.06
C VAL A 96 26.77 -6.47 -5.74
N LEU A 97 26.05 -7.56 -5.52
CA LEU A 97 26.62 -8.88 -5.25
C LEU A 97 26.92 -9.65 -6.53
N GLY A 98 26.18 -9.38 -7.60
CA GLY A 98 26.43 -9.94 -8.93
C GLY A 98 25.18 -9.98 -9.81
N PRO A 99 25.28 -10.51 -11.04
CA PRO A 99 24.14 -10.68 -11.91
C PRO A 99 23.15 -11.73 -11.35
N HIS A 100 21.84 -11.48 -11.51
CA HIS A 100 20.78 -12.40 -11.10
C HIS A 100 19.85 -12.75 -12.28
N GLY A 101 20.42 -13.03 -13.44
CA GLY A 101 19.67 -13.14 -14.70
C GLY A 101 20.18 -12.13 -15.72
N VAL A 102 19.38 -11.86 -16.75
CA VAL A 102 19.77 -10.97 -17.85
C VAL A 102 19.64 -9.49 -17.43
N GLU A 103 18.48 -9.13 -16.87
CA GLU A 103 18.10 -7.74 -16.59
C GLU A 103 18.15 -7.36 -15.10
N THR A 104 18.55 -8.29 -14.25
CA THR A 104 18.53 -8.15 -12.78
C THR A 104 19.92 -8.35 -12.18
N VAL A 105 20.12 -7.75 -11.02
CA VAL A 105 21.32 -7.86 -10.20
C VAL A 105 20.92 -8.16 -8.77
N LEU A 106 21.66 -9.07 -8.15
CA LEU A 106 21.52 -9.33 -6.72
C LEU A 106 22.26 -8.21 -5.99
N VAL A 107 21.60 -7.54 -5.05
CA VAL A 107 22.18 -6.45 -4.26
C VAL A 107 21.93 -6.68 -2.78
N ALA A 108 22.79 -6.13 -1.90
CA ALA A 108 22.54 -6.04 -0.47
C ALA A 108 22.41 -4.57 -0.04
N PRO A 109 21.47 -4.21 0.84
CA PRO A 109 21.36 -2.84 1.33
C PRO A 109 22.60 -2.44 2.13
N VAL A 110 22.91 -1.15 2.08
CA VAL A 110 24.03 -0.54 2.80
C VAL A 110 23.52 0.67 3.58
N THR A 111 23.86 0.74 4.86
CA THR A 111 23.55 1.89 5.72
C THR A 111 24.82 2.53 6.28
N PHE A 112 24.70 3.74 6.80
CA PHE A 112 25.79 4.43 7.51
C PHE A 112 25.77 4.18 9.02
N ASP A 113 24.82 3.37 9.50
CA ASP A 113 24.54 3.17 10.92
C ASP A 113 25.34 2.01 11.50
N VAL A 114 26.63 2.24 11.71
CA VAL A 114 27.57 1.24 12.24
C VAL A 114 27.13 0.71 13.60
N GLU A 115 26.47 1.53 14.41
CA GLU A 115 25.93 1.16 15.72
C GLU A 115 24.72 0.21 15.63
N ALA A 116 24.02 0.22 14.49
CA ALA A 116 22.89 -0.65 14.25
C ALA A 116 23.28 -1.99 13.61
N ALA A 117 24.58 -2.22 13.38
CA ALA A 117 25.09 -3.49 12.90
C ALA A 117 24.78 -4.63 13.89
N ASP A 118 24.63 -5.83 13.34
CA ASP A 118 24.46 -7.07 14.08
C ASP A 118 25.31 -8.22 13.50
N ASP A 119 25.19 -9.41 14.07
CA ASP A 119 25.98 -10.59 13.69
C ASP A 119 25.73 -11.10 12.25
N GLN A 120 24.63 -10.68 11.63
CA GLN A 120 24.31 -11.00 10.24
C GLN A 120 24.75 -9.90 9.25
N THR A 121 25.11 -8.73 9.76
CA THR A 121 25.67 -7.62 8.96
C THR A 121 27.19 -7.65 8.88
N VAL A 122 27.76 -6.88 7.95
CA VAL A 122 29.20 -6.60 7.87
C VAL A 122 29.44 -5.11 8.01
N VAL A 123 30.17 -4.73 9.04
CA VAL A 123 30.72 -3.38 9.20
C VAL A 123 31.97 -3.27 8.35
N VAL A 124 32.05 -2.24 7.51
CA VAL A 124 33.25 -1.82 6.79
C VAL A 124 33.75 -0.52 7.40
N ASP A 125 35.00 -0.53 7.86
CA ASP A 125 35.59 0.62 8.51
C ASP A 125 35.79 1.79 7.53
N ALA A 126 35.77 3.03 8.05
CA ALA A 126 35.91 4.25 7.27
C ALA A 126 37.18 4.28 6.38
N ALA A 127 38.29 3.70 6.86
CA ALA A 127 39.54 3.63 6.11
C ALA A 127 39.49 2.71 4.88
N ARG A 128 38.55 1.75 4.86
CA ARG A 128 38.32 0.85 3.73
C ARG A 128 37.16 1.31 2.85
N SER A 129 36.16 1.96 3.44
CA SER A 129 35.00 2.47 2.71
C SER A 129 35.43 3.56 1.72
N PRO A 130 35.03 3.47 0.44
CA PRO A 130 35.33 4.50 -0.55
C PRO A 130 34.62 5.83 -0.27
N LEU A 131 33.70 5.85 0.70
CA LEU A 131 32.96 7.05 1.14
C LEU A 131 33.67 7.78 2.29
N GLY A 132 34.80 7.26 2.78
CA GLY A 132 35.54 7.85 3.91
C GLY A 132 34.83 7.80 5.26
N THR A 133 33.70 7.07 5.34
CA THR A 133 32.91 6.83 6.55
C THR A 133 32.58 5.36 6.69
N GLY A 134 32.40 4.90 7.93
CA GLY A 134 31.98 3.53 8.19
C GLY A 134 30.62 3.24 7.55
N ILE A 135 30.46 2.03 7.00
CA ILE A 135 29.21 1.57 6.41
C ILE A 135 28.88 0.17 6.91
N VAL A 136 27.61 -0.21 6.84
CA VAL A 136 27.10 -1.53 7.21
C VAL A 136 26.44 -2.15 5.99
N VAL A 137 26.93 -3.31 5.57
CA VAL A 137 26.32 -4.13 4.51
C VAL A 137 25.40 -5.16 5.16
N HIS A 138 24.20 -5.34 4.62
CA HIS A 138 23.17 -6.26 5.14
C HIS A 138 22.98 -7.46 4.19
N PRO A 139 23.94 -8.41 4.13
CA PRO A 139 23.94 -9.48 3.13
C PRO A 139 22.76 -10.45 3.25
N VAL A 140 22.20 -10.63 4.44
CA VAL A 140 21.02 -11.48 4.66
C VAL A 140 19.73 -10.88 4.08
N GLN A 141 19.73 -9.58 3.77
CA GLN A 141 18.63 -8.87 3.12
C GLN A 141 18.90 -8.68 1.63
N ALA A 142 19.74 -9.56 1.04
CA ALA A 142 20.02 -9.48 -0.38
C ALA A 142 18.75 -9.73 -1.19
N THR A 143 18.50 -8.87 -2.17
CA THR A 143 17.35 -8.95 -3.06
C THR A 143 17.78 -8.75 -4.51
N ALA A 144 17.00 -9.31 -5.44
CA ALA A 144 17.21 -9.09 -6.85
C ALA A 144 16.54 -7.77 -7.24
N LEU A 145 17.32 -6.80 -7.72
CA LEU A 145 16.80 -5.57 -8.28
C LEU A 145 17.02 -5.56 -9.79
N PRO A 146 16.03 -5.12 -10.58
CA PRO A 146 16.23 -5.00 -12.00
C PRO A 146 17.11 -3.77 -12.31
N ARG A 147 18.09 -3.89 -13.22
CA ARG A 147 19.22 -2.96 -13.38
C ARG A 147 18.83 -1.50 -13.56
N THR A 148 17.70 -1.23 -14.21
CA THR A 148 17.25 0.15 -14.45
C THR A 148 16.75 0.88 -13.19
N VAL A 149 16.60 0.24 -12.02
CA VAL A 149 16.37 0.97 -10.76
C VAL A 149 17.64 1.59 -10.18
N LEU A 150 18.81 1.20 -10.70
CA LEU A 150 20.09 1.69 -10.22
C LEU A 150 20.38 3.04 -10.87
N ALA A 151 20.14 4.12 -10.12
CA ALA A 151 20.22 5.50 -10.58
C ALA A 151 21.66 5.93 -10.93
N GLY A 152 22.66 5.36 -10.27
CA GLY A 152 24.06 5.66 -10.58
C GLY A 152 25.05 4.99 -9.65
N ARG A 153 26.24 4.72 -10.18
CA ARG A 153 27.36 4.16 -9.42
C ARG A 153 28.01 5.23 -8.57
N LEU A 154 28.28 4.90 -7.32
CA LEU A 154 29.03 5.76 -6.40
C LEU A 154 30.52 5.42 -6.37
N ALA A 155 30.85 4.15 -6.16
CA ALA A 155 32.24 3.71 -6.01
C ALA A 155 32.37 2.18 -6.10
N THR A 156 33.60 1.68 -6.17
CA THR A 156 33.91 0.25 -5.98
C THR A 156 34.32 0.01 -4.53
N LEU A 157 33.59 -0.85 -3.81
CA LEU A 157 33.90 -1.21 -2.43
C LEU A 157 34.89 -2.39 -2.34
N ALA A 158 34.73 -3.36 -3.24
CA ALA A 158 35.58 -4.55 -3.32
C ALA A 158 35.65 -5.03 -4.76
N THR A 159 36.73 -5.72 -5.12
CA THR A 159 36.75 -6.49 -6.36
C THR A 159 35.86 -7.74 -6.23
N ALA A 160 35.44 -8.32 -7.35
CA ALA A 160 34.66 -9.56 -7.35
C ALA A 160 35.35 -10.72 -6.61
N ALA A 161 36.69 -10.77 -6.62
CA ALA A 161 37.47 -11.78 -5.91
C ALA A 161 37.52 -11.55 -4.39
N GLU A 162 37.45 -10.30 -3.94
CA GLU A 162 37.48 -9.94 -2.51
C GLU A 162 36.11 -9.97 -1.85
N LEU A 163 35.04 -9.83 -2.64
CA LEU A 163 33.67 -9.72 -2.12
C LEU A 163 33.29 -10.87 -1.18
N PRO A 164 33.60 -12.16 -1.45
CA PRO A 164 33.27 -13.23 -0.51
C PRO A 164 33.90 -13.04 0.88
N ALA A 165 35.17 -12.62 0.94
CA ALA A 165 35.86 -12.36 2.20
C ALA A 165 35.30 -11.12 2.91
N LEU A 166 34.93 -10.08 2.15
CA LEU A 166 34.23 -8.92 2.70
C LEU A 166 32.90 -9.34 3.33
N LEU A 167 32.05 -10.07 2.59
CA LEU A 167 30.74 -10.50 3.07
C LEU A 167 30.81 -11.48 4.24
N ALA A 168 31.92 -12.20 4.41
CA ALA A 168 32.18 -13.02 5.58
C ALA A 168 32.58 -12.20 6.82
N GLY A 169 33.09 -10.98 6.62
CA GLY A 169 33.73 -10.17 7.66
C GLY A 169 35.21 -10.53 7.89
N ASP A 170 35.83 -11.24 6.96
CA ASP A 170 37.21 -11.74 7.05
C ASP A 170 38.22 -10.84 6.32
N ALA A 171 37.73 -9.88 5.52
CA ALA A 171 38.60 -8.94 4.81
C ALA A 171 39.20 -7.90 5.78
N PRO A 172 40.44 -7.41 5.54
CA PRO A 172 41.05 -6.37 6.38
C PRO A 172 40.16 -5.12 6.47
N GLY A 173 39.93 -4.58 7.67
CA GLY A 173 39.04 -3.41 7.86
C GLY A 173 37.55 -3.73 7.76
N THR A 174 37.18 -5.00 7.95
CA THR A 174 35.79 -5.45 8.04
C THR A 174 35.60 -6.27 9.32
N ARG A 175 34.36 -6.27 9.85
CA ARG A 175 33.97 -7.08 11.01
C ARG A 175 32.48 -7.35 11.01
N ARG A 176 32.04 -8.39 11.74
CA ARG A 176 30.62 -8.58 12.07
C ARG A 176 30.17 -7.63 13.18
N GLY A 177 28.89 -7.28 13.19
CA GLY A 177 28.26 -6.61 14.32
C GLY A 177 28.02 -7.58 15.49
N PRO A 178 27.59 -7.07 16.66
CA PRO A 178 27.24 -7.89 17.81
C PRO A 178 25.94 -8.67 17.58
N ALA A 179 25.81 -9.87 18.16
CA ALA A 179 24.59 -10.67 18.01
C ALA A 179 23.34 -9.95 18.53
N ILE A 180 22.19 -10.28 17.95
CA ILE A 180 20.88 -9.92 18.49
C ILE A 180 20.49 -10.98 19.53
N ASP A 181 20.54 -10.60 20.81
CA ASP A 181 20.33 -11.53 21.92
C ASP A 181 18.87 -11.59 22.40
N THR A 182 17.99 -10.73 21.87
CA THR A 182 16.57 -10.64 22.29
C THR A 182 15.65 -10.30 21.12
N ASP A 183 14.43 -10.82 21.12
CA ASP A 183 13.39 -10.49 20.12
C ASP A 183 12.90 -9.03 20.19
N ALA A 184 13.20 -8.33 21.29
CA ALA A 184 12.90 -6.91 21.47
C ALA A 184 14.05 -5.99 21.01
N ASP A 185 15.07 -6.54 20.35
CA ASP A 185 16.20 -5.76 19.89
C ASP A 185 15.76 -4.81 18.76
N PRO A 186 16.02 -3.50 18.89
CA PRO A 186 15.58 -2.51 17.93
C PRO A 186 16.17 -2.69 16.51
N ARG A 187 17.28 -3.41 16.37
CA ARG A 187 17.89 -3.67 15.07
C ARG A 187 16.99 -4.54 14.19
N LEU A 188 16.08 -5.33 14.78
CA LEU A 188 15.07 -6.10 14.04
C LEU A 188 14.06 -5.19 13.33
N GLU A 189 13.64 -4.10 13.95
CA GLU A 189 12.75 -3.10 13.34
C GLU A 189 13.45 -2.38 12.19
N LEU A 190 14.72 -1.99 12.38
CA LEU A 190 15.53 -1.39 11.32
C LEU A 190 15.67 -2.33 10.11
N ARG A 191 15.90 -3.63 10.34
CA ARG A 191 15.93 -4.62 9.26
C ARG A 191 14.62 -4.65 8.50
N GLY A 192 13.48 -4.70 9.20
CA GLY A 192 12.16 -4.60 8.58
C GLY A 192 12.05 -3.36 7.69
N HIS A 193 12.39 -2.19 8.24
CA HIS A 193 12.35 -0.92 7.52
C HIS A 193 13.24 -0.88 6.26
N ILE A 194 14.46 -1.45 6.33
CA ILE A 194 15.36 -1.53 5.18
C ILE A 194 14.79 -2.45 4.10
N ALA A 195 14.22 -3.59 4.50
CA ALA A 195 13.61 -4.54 3.57
C ALA A 195 12.38 -3.92 2.88
N ASP A 196 11.54 -3.22 3.64
CA ASP A 196 10.36 -2.51 3.13
C ASP A 196 10.76 -1.46 2.09
N ARG A 197 11.77 -0.63 2.39
CA ARG A 197 12.27 0.39 1.45
C ARG A 197 12.83 -0.19 0.15
N LEU A 198 13.52 -1.33 0.22
CA LEU A 198 13.97 -2.00 -1.00
C LEU A 198 12.81 -2.58 -1.81
N GLY A 199 11.76 -3.08 -1.15
CA GLY A 199 10.54 -3.51 -1.80
C GLY A 199 9.80 -2.35 -2.48
N ASP A 200 9.75 -1.18 -1.86
CA ASP A 200 9.10 0.01 -2.43
C ASP A 200 9.76 0.46 -3.75
N VAL A 201 11.10 0.39 -3.84
CA VAL A 201 11.83 0.68 -5.09
C VAL A 201 11.42 -0.25 -6.24
N GLU A 202 11.09 -1.51 -5.94
CA GLU A 202 10.61 -2.45 -6.94
C GLU A 202 9.17 -2.12 -7.38
N HIS A 203 8.27 -1.83 -6.44
CA HIS A 203 6.88 -1.47 -6.73
C HIS A 203 6.79 -0.19 -7.58
N ASP A 204 7.55 0.85 -7.23
CA ASP A 204 7.54 2.13 -7.93
C ASP A 204 8.01 1.99 -9.38
N ARG A 205 8.97 1.09 -9.62
CA ARG A 205 9.38 0.77 -10.99
C ARG A 205 8.33 -0.01 -11.75
N VAL A 206 7.82 -1.11 -11.19
CA VAL A 206 6.80 -1.93 -11.89
C VAL A 206 5.62 -1.04 -12.26
N ARG A 207 5.23 -0.16 -11.35
CA ARG A 207 4.20 0.86 -11.56
C ARG A 207 4.57 1.86 -12.66
N SER A 208 5.75 2.49 -12.61
CA SER A 208 6.15 3.50 -13.62
C SER A 208 6.32 2.89 -15.01
N THR A 209 7.00 1.74 -15.12
CA THR A 209 7.16 1.01 -16.38
C THR A 209 5.82 0.59 -16.97
N LEU A 210 4.90 0.04 -16.15
CA LEU A 210 3.56 -0.30 -16.61
C LEU A 210 2.79 0.93 -17.11
N ILE A 211 2.87 2.06 -16.40
CA ILE A 211 2.22 3.32 -16.79
C ILE A 211 2.79 3.80 -18.12
N ASP A 212 4.11 3.91 -18.23
CA ASP A 212 4.79 4.43 -19.42
C ASP A 212 4.52 3.54 -20.64
N ASP A 213 4.62 2.22 -20.50
CA ASP A 213 4.38 1.27 -21.59
C ASP A 213 2.92 1.31 -22.07
N LEU A 214 1.96 1.35 -21.15
CA LEU A 214 0.53 1.45 -21.50
C LEU A 214 0.22 2.78 -22.19
N GLN A 215 0.77 3.90 -21.69
CA GLN A 215 0.60 5.21 -22.31
C GLN A 215 1.25 5.26 -23.70
N ALA A 216 2.44 4.66 -23.88
CA ALA A 216 3.13 4.60 -25.15
C ALA A 216 2.37 3.76 -26.19
N LEU A 217 1.81 2.62 -25.80
CA LEU A 217 1.08 1.73 -26.71
C LEU A 217 -0.33 2.24 -27.04
N ARG A 218 -1.09 2.67 -26.03
CA ARG A 218 -2.53 2.99 -26.15
C ARG A 218 -2.81 4.47 -26.36
N GLY A 219 -1.84 5.34 -26.09
CA GLY A 219 -1.96 6.78 -26.22
C GLY A 219 -3.05 7.36 -25.31
N ALA A 220 -3.64 8.47 -25.76
CA ALA A 220 -4.59 9.25 -24.95
C ALA A 220 -5.94 8.56 -24.66
N ALA A 221 -6.24 7.43 -25.30
CA ALA A 221 -7.48 6.70 -25.07
C ALA A 221 -7.46 5.87 -23.77
N CYS A 222 -6.26 5.59 -23.26
CA CYS A 222 -6.03 4.83 -22.03
C CYS A 222 -5.46 5.76 -20.95
N ALA A 223 -6.29 6.12 -19.98
CA ALA A 223 -5.86 6.89 -18.84
C ALA A 223 -5.28 5.92 -17.79
N VAL A 224 -3.99 6.05 -17.50
CA VAL A 224 -3.34 5.28 -16.44
C VAL A 224 -2.95 6.22 -15.31
N ARG A 225 -3.38 5.90 -14.08
CA ARG A 225 -3.12 6.69 -12.88
C ARG A 225 -2.48 5.80 -11.81
N ALA A 226 -1.37 6.23 -11.23
CA ALA A 226 -0.80 5.58 -10.05
C ALA A 226 -1.81 5.54 -8.88
N LEU A 227 -1.82 4.44 -8.15
CA LEU A 227 -2.58 4.31 -6.90
C LEU A 227 -1.59 4.12 -5.76
N ASP A 228 -1.43 5.13 -4.91
CA ASP A 228 -0.49 5.06 -3.78
C ASP A 228 -1.10 4.36 -2.56
N THR A 229 -2.42 4.44 -2.41
CA THR A 229 -3.15 3.89 -1.26
C THR A 229 -4.52 3.37 -1.66
N TRP A 230 -5.05 2.42 -0.89
CA TRP A 230 -6.40 1.93 -1.10
C TRP A 230 -7.48 2.92 -0.63
N PRO A 231 -8.56 3.15 -1.42
CA PRO A 231 -9.68 3.97 -0.99
C PRO A 231 -10.62 3.21 -0.03
N ASP A 232 -10.41 3.36 1.28
CA ASP A 232 -11.22 2.75 2.36
C ASP A 232 -11.26 1.20 2.31
N LEU A 233 -10.13 0.54 2.06
CA LEU A 233 -10.04 -0.93 2.05
C LEU A 233 -8.99 -1.44 3.06
N PRO A 234 -9.22 -1.32 4.37
CA PRO A 234 -8.26 -1.70 5.40
C PRO A 234 -7.96 -3.20 5.47
N ASP A 235 -8.81 -4.04 4.86
CA ASP A 235 -8.53 -5.48 4.72
C ASP A 235 -7.44 -5.75 3.66
N ALA A 236 -7.36 -4.95 2.60
CA ALA A 236 -6.31 -5.08 1.59
C ALA A 236 -4.93 -4.68 2.17
N ASP A 237 -4.87 -3.58 2.93
CA ASP A 237 -3.66 -3.16 3.65
C ASP A 237 -3.18 -4.24 4.62
N ARG A 238 -4.10 -4.81 5.43
CA ARG A 238 -3.78 -5.87 6.39
C ARG A 238 -3.28 -7.17 5.75
N ARG A 239 -3.64 -7.40 4.48
CA ARG A 239 -3.16 -8.53 3.67
C ARG A 239 -1.81 -8.24 3.01
N GLY A 240 -1.29 -7.02 3.14
CA GLY A 240 -0.08 -6.58 2.48
C GLY A 240 -0.25 -6.41 0.96
N TRP A 241 -1.46 -6.15 0.48
CA TRP A 241 -1.71 -5.87 -0.93
C TRP A 241 -1.30 -4.44 -1.25
N VAL A 242 -0.50 -4.26 -2.31
CA VAL A 242 0.01 -2.96 -2.73
C VAL A 242 -0.75 -2.52 -3.98
N PRO A 243 -1.49 -1.41 -3.95
CA PRO A 243 -2.09 -0.88 -5.15
C PRO A 243 -0.97 -0.31 -6.05
N LEU A 244 -1.05 -0.54 -7.35
CA LEU A 244 -0.05 -0.03 -8.29
C LEU A 244 -0.65 1.03 -9.20
N ALA A 245 -1.71 0.69 -9.93
CA ALA A 245 -2.30 1.58 -10.92
C ALA A 245 -3.79 1.33 -11.13
N MET A 246 -4.47 2.36 -11.61
CA MET A 246 -5.81 2.30 -12.18
C MET A 246 -5.71 2.62 -13.67
N VAL A 247 -6.19 1.71 -14.50
CA VAL A 247 -6.22 1.81 -15.97
C VAL A 247 -7.66 2.03 -16.39
N ASP A 248 -7.95 3.08 -17.16
CA ASP A 248 -9.29 3.37 -17.70
C ASP A 248 -9.21 3.61 -19.20
N GLU A 249 -9.75 2.67 -19.98
CA GLU A 249 -9.86 2.79 -21.43
C GLU A 249 -11.33 2.63 -21.83
N VAL A 250 -11.93 3.72 -22.32
CA VAL A 250 -13.32 3.73 -22.84
C VAL A 250 -14.34 3.15 -21.81
N GLY A 251 -14.12 3.40 -20.52
CA GLY A 251 -15.00 2.93 -19.44
C GLY A 251 -14.76 1.48 -19.01
N VAL A 252 -13.76 0.79 -19.56
CA VAL A 252 -13.19 -0.44 -19.00
C VAL A 252 -12.14 -0.03 -17.99
N VAL A 253 -12.45 -0.22 -16.71
CA VAL A 253 -11.53 0.11 -15.61
C VAL A 253 -10.85 -1.15 -15.11
N LEU A 254 -9.53 -1.14 -15.04
CA LEU A 254 -8.75 -2.16 -14.35
C LEU A 254 -8.07 -1.55 -13.14
N VAL A 255 -8.00 -2.32 -12.06
CA VAL A 255 -7.12 -2.02 -10.92
C VAL A 255 -6.00 -3.03 -10.93
N VAL A 256 -4.76 -2.53 -11.03
CA VAL A 256 -3.54 -3.32 -10.99
C VAL A 256 -2.98 -3.24 -9.59
N LEU A 257 -2.71 -4.39 -9.00
CA LEU A 257 -2.25 -4.51 -7.63
C LEU A 257 -1.28 -5.67 -7.50
N ASP A 258 -0.36 -5.55 -6.56
CA ASP A 258 0.55 -6.62 -6.17
C ASP A 258 0.09 -7.26 -4.85
N THR A 259 0.26 -8.58 -4.76
CA THR A 259 -0.10 -9.38 -3.60
C THR A 259 1.09 -10.25 -3.20
N PRO A 260 1.26 -10.54 -1.90
CA PRO A 260 2.37 -11.41 -1.48
C PRO A 260 2.25 -12.85 -1.98
N HIS A 261 1.04 -13.34 -2.24
CA HIS A 261 0.77 -14.76 -2.51
C HIS A 261 -0.30 -15.03 -3.58
N GLY A 262 -0.80 -14.01 -4.27
CA GLY A 262 -1.95 -14.14 -5.16
C GLY A 262 -3.28 -14.21 -4.40
N LEU A 263 -4.33 -14.65 -5.09
CA LEU A 263 -5.64 -14.92 -4.48
C LEU A 263 -5.74 -16.43 -4.18
N VAL A 264 -5.60 -16.81 -2.92
CA VAL A 264 -5.45 -18.23 -2.54
C VAL A 264 -6.66 -18.73 -1.77
N ASP A 265 -7.27 -17.90 -0.94
CA ASP A 265 -8.38 -18.28 -0.05
C ASP A 265 -9.65 -17.43 -0.25
N ASP A 266 -10.78 -17.89 0.32
CA ASP A 266 -12.09 -17.20 0.19
C ASP A 266 -12.04 -15.74 0.67
N ARG A 267 -11.17 -15.42 1.63
CA ARG A 267 -11.04 -14.06 2.15
C ARG A 267 -10.27 -13.17 1.17
N ASP A 268 -9.28 -13.69 0.44
CA ASP A 268 -8.66 -12.97 -0.68
C ASP A 268 -9.70 -12.62 -1.73
N PHE A 269 -10.58 -13.59 -2.08
CA PHE A 269 -11.66 -13.35 -3.03
C PHE A 269 -12.70 -12.34 -2.50
N ASP A 270 -12.99 -12.33 -1.20
CA ASP A 270 -13.81 -11.28 -0.56
C ASP A 270 -13.19 -9.89 -0.71
N VAL A 271 -11.89 -9.75 -0.41
CA VAL A 271 -11.17 -8.48 -0.54
C VAL A 271 -11.11 -8.04 -2.00
N ALA A 272 -10.82 -8.96 -2.94
CA ALA A 272 -10.84 -8.68 -4.37
C ALA A 272 -12.21 -8.16 -4.84
N ARG A 273 -13.31 -8.77 -4.39
CA ARG A 273 -14.67 -8.28 -4.70
C ARG A 273 -14.93 -6.89 -4.12
N ALA A 274 -14.43 -6.61 -2.92
CA ALA A 274 -14.51 -5.29 -2.31
C ALA A 274 -13.72 -4.25 -3.11
N VAL A 275 -12.50 -4.57 -3.57
CA VAL A 275 -11.69 -3.70 -4.44
C VAL A 275 -12.43 -3.40 -5.74
N LEU A 276 -12.94 -4.42 -6.46
CA LEU A 276 -13.70 -4.21 -7.69
C LEU A 276 -14.88 -3.25 -7.48
N THR A 277 -15.66 -3.50 -6.42
CA THR A 277 -16.86 -2.73 -6.11
C THR A 277 -16.52 -1.30 -5.73
N ARG A 278 -15.53 -1.10 -4.84
CA ARG A 278 -15.16 0.20 -4.30
C ARG A 278 -14.48 1.09 -5.34
N CYS A 279 -13.65 0.50 -6.19
CA CYS A 279 -12.98 1.20 -7.29
C CYS A 279 -13.84 1.30 -8.55
N ASN A 280 -15.05 0.73 -8.56
CA ASN A 280 -15.91 0.60 -9.73
C ASN A 280 -15.13 0.02 -10.95
N ALA A 281 -14.33 -1.01 -10.68
CA ALA A 281 -13.47 -1.64 -11.66
C ALA A 281 -14.22 -2.76 -12.41
N SER A 282 -13.90 -2.91 -13.70
CA SER A 282 -14.35 -4.05 -14.52
C SER A 282 -13.56 -5.32 -14.22
N ALA A 283 -12.26 -5.19 -13.92
CA ALA A 283 -11.39 -6.29 -13.55
C ALA A 283 -10.25 -5.86 -12.61
N LEU A 284 -9.67 -6.85 -11.94
CA LEU A 284 -8.41 -6.75 -11.22
C LEU A 284 -7.31 -7.41 -12.03
N VAL A 285 -6.13 -6.82 -11.99
CA VAL A 285 -4.88 -7.45 -12.44
C VAL A 285 -4.02 -7.66 -11.20
N VAL A 286 -3.82 -8.93 -10.85
CA VAL A 286 -3.14 -9.36 -9.62
C VAL A 286 -1.75 -9.82 -9.99
N LEU A 287 -0.74 -9.14 -9.45
CA LEU A 287 0.66 -9.57 -9.49
C LEU A 287 0.98 -10.36 -8.22
N THR A 288 1.97 -11.26 -8.33
CA THR A 288 2.51 -11.99 -7.18
C THR A 288 3.97 -11.60 -6.95
N ARG A 289 4.29 -11.16 -5.73
CA ARG A 289 5.63 -10.69 -5.35
C ARG A 289 6.76 -11.63 -5.70
N GLU A 290 6.53 -12.94 -5.61
CA GLU A 290 7.57 -13.94 -5.88
C GLU A 290 7.83 -14.13 -7.39
N LEU A 291 6.95 -13.61 -8.26
CA LEU A 291 6.95 -13.85 -9.71
C LEU A 291 6.32 -12.66 -10.48
N SER A 292 6.80 -11.43 -10.26
CA SER A 292 6.30 -10.22 -10.96
C SER A 292 6.28 -10.32 -12.50
N ASP A 293 6.92 -11.35 -13.06
CA ASP A 293 6.82 -11.81 -14.45
C ASP A 293 5.42 -12.29 -14.87
N SER A 294 4.51 -12.54 -13.91
CA SER A 294 3.18 -13.07 -14.18
C SER A 294 2.07 -12.29 -13.46
N ALA A 295 0.98 -12.12 -14.17
CA ALA A 295 -0.20 -11.39 -13.78
C ALA A 295 -1.44 -12.22 -14.13
N ASP A 296 -2.37 -12.24 -13.19
CA ASP A 296 -3.65 -12.91 -13.30
C ASP A 296 -4.77 -11.87 -13.32
N VAL A 297 -5.68 -11.97 -14.29
CA VAL A 297 -6.80 -11.02 -14.46
C VAL A 297 -8.09 -11.67 -13.97
N PHE A 298 -8.77 -10.98 -13.05
CA PHE A 298 -10.05 -11.41 -12.50
C PHE A 298 -11.13 -10.36 -12.75
N ASP A 299 -12.19 -10.71 -13.47
CA ASP A 299 -13.42 -9.92 -13.52
C ASP A 299 -14.39 -10.33 -12.40
N ALA A 300 -15.52 -9.61 -12.29
CA ALA A 300 -16.52 -9.89 -11.26
C ALA A 300 -17.08 -11.33 -11.32
N ALA A 301 -17.20 -11.95 -12.50
CA ALA A 301 -17.70 -13.30 -12.63
C ALA A 301 -16.68 -14.33 -12.14
N SER A 302 -15.41 -14.13 -12.49
CA SER A 302 -14.28 -15.01 -12.19
C SER A 302 -13.91 -15.06 -10.69
N LEU A 303 -14.30 -14.05 -9.91
CA LEU A 303 -14.11 -13.99 -8.46
C LEU A 303 -15.16 -14.79 -7.66
N ASN A 304 -16.16 -15.36 -8.32
CA ASN A 304 -17.19 -16.15 -7.65
C ASN A 304 -17.00 -17.65 -7.90
N HIS A 305 -17.40 -18.46 -6.92
CA HIS A 305 -17.44 -19.91 -7.08
C HIS A 305 -18.41 -20.28 -8.21
N GLY A 306 -17.90 -21.06 -9.16
CA GLY A 306 -18.67 -21.61 -10.26
C GLY A 306 -19.33 -22.94 -9.90
N ILE A 307 -20.20 -23.41 -10.79
CA ILE A 307 -20.74 -24.77 -10.75
C ILE A 307 -20.42 -25.40 -12.11
N ASP A 308 -19.57 -26.42 -12.12
CA ASP A 308 -19.22 -27.17 -13.32
C ASP A 308 -20.42 -28.00 -13.79
N MET A 309 -20.77 -27.83 -15.06
CA MET A 309 -21.84 -28.61 -15.69
C MET A 309 -21.24 -29.72 -16.58
N PRO A 310 -21.78 -30.95 -16.54
CA PRO A 310 -23.01 -31.37 -15.85
C PRO A 310 -22.80 -31.92 -14.43
N SER A 311 -21.56 -31.95 -13.91
CA SER A 311 -21.24 -32.64 -12.65
C SER A 311 -21.91 -32.02 -11.41
N GLY A 312 -22.27 -30.74 -11.48
CA GLY A 312 -22.74 -29.96 -10.33
C GLY A 312 -21.63 -29.69 -9.31
N ALA A 313 -20.38 -29.98 -9.66
CA ALA A 313 -19.25 -29.75 -8.76
C ALA A 313 -18.99 -28.25 -8.61
N HIS A 314 -18.70 -27.80 -7.39
CA HIS A 314 -18.26 -26.43 -7.18
C HIS A 314 -16.85 -26.24 -7.73
N THR A 315 -16.68 -25.20 -8.53
CA THR A 315 -15.38 -24.83 -9.09
C THR A 315 -14.91 -23.60 -8.35
N PRO A 316 -13.68 -23.62 -7.78
CA PRO A 316 -13.15 -22.42 -7.13
C PRO A 316 -13.03 -21.27 -8.14
N PRO A 317 -13.00 -20.02 -7.68
CA PRO A 317 -12.65 -18.86 -8.50
C PRO A 317 -11.35 -19.13 -9.28
N ARG A 318 -11.31 -18.69 -10.55
CA ARG A 318 -10.15 -18.88 -11.44
C ARG A 318 -9.95 -17.64 -12.30
N PRO A 319 -8.70 -17.25 -12.56
CA PRO A 319 -8.42 -16.08 -13.39
C PRO A 319 -8.95 -16.26 -14.82
N LEU A 320 -9.45 -15.17 -15.40
CA LEU A 320 -9.88 -15.09 -16.80
C LEU A 320 -8.69 -15.13 -17.76
N ILE A 321 -7.61 -14.44 -17.39
CA ILE A 321 -6.32 -14.44 -18.09
C ILE A 321 -5.28 -14.78 -17.03
N ALA A 322 -4.39 -15.73 -17.30
CA ALA A 322 -3.40 -16.17 -16.33
C ALA A 322 -2.00 -16.23 -16.93
N GLY A 323 -0.99 -15.99 -16.10
CA GLY A 323 0.41 -16.25 -16.42
C GLY A 323 1.02 -15.36 -17.52
N LEU A 324 0.47 -14.16 -17.75
CA LEU A 324 1.04 -13.19 -18.68
C LEU A 324 1.76 -12.08 -17.91
N VAL A 325 2.73 -11.40 -18.52
CA VAL A 325 3.31 -10.19 -17.92
C VAL A 325 2.20 -9.15 -17.73
N ALA A 326 2.28 -8.33 -16.67
CA ALA A 326 1.26 -7.34 -16.30
C ALA A 326 0.76 -6.50 -17.49
N PHE A 327 1.68 -5.97 -18.28
CA PHE A 327 1.38 -5.18 -19.47
C PHE A 327 0.56 -5.97 -20.51
N ASP A 328 0.96 -7.21 -20.81
CA ASP A 328 0.27 -8.07 -21.76
C ASP A 328 -1.11 -8.51 -21.24
N ALA A 329 -1.22 -8.78 -19.94
CA ALA A 329 -2.47 -9.14 -19.29
C ALA A 329 -3.50 -8.00 -19.38
N VAL A 330 -3.08 -6.76 -19.05
CA VAL A 330 -3.90 -5.55 -19.18
C VAL A 330 -4.32 -5.35 -20.63
N THR A 331 -3.35 -5.34 -21.56
CA THR A 331 -3.56 -5.12 -23.00
C THR A 331 -4.55 -6.14 -23.56
N LYS A 332 -4.37 -7.42 -23.24
CA LYS A 332 -5.26 -8.51 -23.70
C LYS A 332 -6.68 -8.35 -23.15
N TYR A 333 -6.84 -7.99 -21.89
CA TYR A 333 -8.18 -7.75 -21.33
C TYR A 333 -8.85 -6.56 -22.01
N LEU A 334 -8.13 -5.47 -22.21
CA LEU A 334 -8.62 -4.28 -22.92
C LEU A 334 -9.04 -4.61 -24.35
N ASP A 335 -8.23 -5.33 -25.12
CA ASP A 335 -8.60 -5.71 -26.49
C ASP A 335 -9.89 -6.53 -26.58
N GLN A 336 -10.14 -7.38 -25.58
CA GLN A 336 -11.36 -8.18 -25.49
C GLN A 336 -12.60 -7.35 -25.15
N HIS A 337 -12.46 -6.22 -24.44
CA HIS A 337 -13.59 -5.50 -23.84
C HIS A 337 -13.81 -4.09 -24.41
N SER A 338 -12.76 -3.38 -24.84
CA SER A 338 -12.82 -2.05 -25.43
C SER A 338 -13.57 -2.06 -26.78
N GLY A 339 -13.29 -3.06 -27.63
CA GLY A 339 -13.89 -3.16 -28.97
C GLY A 339 -15.39 -3.50 -28.95
N ALA A 340 -15.83 -4.32 -27.99
CA ALA A 340 -17.23 -4.74 -27.87
C ALA A 340 -18.13 -3.64 -27.26
N ARG A 341 -17.58 -2.80 -26.36
CA ARG A 341 -18.31 -1.73 -25.67
C ARG A 341 -18.35 -0.41 -26.42
N ALA A 342 -17.52 -0.19 -27.44
CA ALA A 342 -17.65 1.00 -28.29
C ALA A 342 -18.97 1.02 -29.11
N MET A 343 -19.63 -0.14 -29.27
CA MET A 343 -20.89 -0.28 -30.03
C MET A 343 -22.16 -0.33 -29.16
N SER A 344 -22.03 -0.43 -27.83
CA SER A 344 -23.14 -0.33 -26.88
C SER A 344 -22.93 0.91 -26.03
N LEU A 345 -24.01 1.64 -25.69
CA LEU A 345 -23.93 2.84 -24.85
C LEU A 345 -23.00 2.61 -23.64
N PRO A 346 -22.13 3.58 -23.27
CA PRO A 346 -21.21 3.41 -22.18
C PRO A 346 -21.97 2.96 -20.93
N THR A 347 -21.65 1.75 -20.43
CA THR A 347 -22.28 1.17 -19.24
C THR A 347 -21.92 1.94 -17.96
N ARG A 348 -20.99 2.90 -18.06
CA ARG A 348 -21.03 4.06 -17.19
C ARG A 348 -22.30 4.85 -17.53
N GLY A 349 -23.42 4.42 -16.95
CA GLY A 349 -24.29 5.43 -16.37
C GLY A 349 -23.35 6.35 -15.58
N PRO A 350 -23.42 7.69 -15.74
CA PRO A 350 -22.73 8.55 -14.80
C PRO A 350 -23.09 7.99 -13.44
N LEU A 351 -22.10 7.69 -12.61
CA LEU A 351 -22.34 7.55 -11.19
C LEU A 351 -22.80 8.95 -10.76
N ALA A 352 -24.05 9.32 -11.10
CA ALA A 352 -24.92 9.97 -10.15
C ALA A 352 -24.66 9.16 -8.90
N ARG A 353 -23.96 9.76 -7.94
CA ARG A 353 -23.75 9.20 -6.61
C ARG A 353 -25.02 8.43 -6.32
N VAL A 354 -24.90 7.11 -6.31
CA VAL A 354 -26.04 6.27 -5.97
C VAL A 354 -26.27 6.62 -4.52
N ASP A 355 -27.21 7.52 -4.29
CA ASP A 355 -27.56 7.93 -2.95
C ASP A 355 -28.17 6.69 -2.34
N VAL A 356 -27.43 6.07 -1.43
CA VAL A 356 -27.87 4.87 -0.73
C VAL A 356 -29.20 5.17 -0.02
N GLY A 357 -29.43 6.43 0.38
CA GLY A 357 -30.71 6.90 0.88
C GLY A 357 -31.85 6.78 -0.14
N ASP A 358 -31.62 7.08 -1.42
CA ASP A 358 -32.62 6.94 -2.47
C ASP A 358 -32.95 5.47 -2.73
N ILE A 359 -31.95 4.59 -2.77
CA ILE A 359 -32.17 3.14 -2.90
C ILE A 359 -32.97 2.59 -1.71
N LEU A 360 -32.60 2.99 -0.49
CA LEU A 360 -33.29 2.55 0.72
C LEU A 360 -34.73 3.08 0.76
N ARG A 361 -34.96 4.31 0.30
CA ARG A 361 -36.31 4.90 0.21
C ARG A 361 -37.17 4.17 -0.82
N ASP A 362 -36.64 3.86 -1.99
CA ASP A 362 -37.35 3.12 -3.04
C ASP A 362 -37.67 1.68 -2.59
N ALA A 363 -36.73 1.01 -1.93
CA ALA A 363 -36.93 -0.31 -1.35
C ALA A 363 -38.00 -0.29 -0.24
N ALA A 364 -37.96 0.71 0.66
CA ALA A 364 -38.97 0.92 1.70
C ALA A 364 -40.35 1.19 1.10
N ALA A 365 -40.45 2.05 0.08
CA ALA A 365 -41.68 2.34 -0.63
C ALA A 365 -42.28 1.09 -1.28
N GLY A 366 -41.45 0.26 -1.93
CA GLY A 366 -41.88 -1.02 -2.49
C GLY A 366 -42.42 -1.98 -1.42
N ALA A 367 -41.70 -2.13 -0.30
CA ALA A 367 -42.10 -3.01 0.79
C ALA A 367 -43.41 -2.56 1.48
N VAL A 368 -43.57 -1.25 1.68
CA VAL A 368 -44.80 -0.65 2.23
C VAL A 368 -45.97 -0.83 1.26
N ALA A 369 -45.79 -0.52 -0.02
CA ALA A 369 -46.83 -0.67 -1.04
C ALA A 369 -47.32 -2.12 -1.13
N ASP A 370 -46.42 -3.10 -1.03
CA ASP A 370 -46.77 -4.51 -1.00
C ASP A 370 -47.50 -4.92 0.28
N SER A 371 -47.11 -4.36 1.43
CA SER A 371 -47.78 -4.59 2.71
C SER A 371 -49.20 -4.01 2.72
N VAL A 372 -49.39 -2.79 2.23
CA VAL A 372 -50.71 -2.15 2.04
C VAL A 372 -51.57 -2.98 1.09
N ARG A 373 -51.02 -3.41 -0.05
CA ARG A 373 -51.72 -4.23 -1.05
C ARG A 373 -52.16 -5.59 -0.50
N LYS A 374 -51.33 -6.23 0.33
CA LYS A 374 -51.68 -7.47 1.07
C LYS A 374 -52.75 -7.17 2.12
N GLY A 375 -52.62 -6.06 2.82
CA GLY A 375 -53.54 -5.53 3.83
C GLY A 375 -54.97 -5.35 3.35
N ALA A 376 -55.13 -4.72 2.18
CA ALA A 376 -56.41 -4.45 1.54
C ALA A 376 -57.27 -5.71 1.29
N ARG A 377 -56.64 -6.89 1.26
CA ARG A 377 -57.31 -8.18 1.06
C ARG A 377 -57.89 -8.78 2.35
N PHE A 378 -57.62 -8.22 3.52
CA PHE A 378 -58.16 -8.74 4.80
C PHE A 378 -59.64 -8.37 4.97
N LYS A 379 -60.43 -9.35 5.43
CA LYS A 379 -61.87 -9.19 5.73
C LYS A 379 -62.14 -8.59 7.12
N VAL A 380 -61.17 -8.65 8.02
CA VAL A 380 -61.29 -8.15 9.40
C VAL A 380 -60.95 -6.67 9.40
N VAL A 381 -61.95 -5.81 9.67
CA VAL A 381 -61.85 -4.34 9.53
C VAL A 381 -60.68 -3.74 10.32
N PRO A 382 -60.46 -4.08 11.61
CA PRO A 382 -59.29 -3.58 12.35
C PRO A 382 -57.96 -3.95 11.71
N LYS A 383 -57.85 -5.20 11.22
CA LYS A 383 -56.63 -5.69 10.58
C LYS A 383 -56.38 -4.96 9.26
N ARG A 384 -57.40 -4.78 8.43
CA ARG A 384 -57.28 -4.02 7.17
C ARG A 384 -56.82 -2.58 7.43
N ARG A 385 -57.44 -1.91 8.41
CA ARG A 385 -57.10 -0.53 8.81
C ARG A 385 -55.64 -0.39 9.22
N GLY A 386 -55.11 -1.35 10.00
CA GLY A 386 -53.70 -1.33 10.43
C GLY A 386 -52.67 -1.55 9.32
N TYR A 387 -53.05 -2.14 8.18
CA TYR A 387 -52.15 -2.16 7.01
C TYR A 387 -52.33 -0.93 6.12
N GLU A 388 -53.55 -0.38 6.04
CA GLU A 388 -53.83 0.85 5.29
C GLU A 388 -53.14 2.08 5.91
N SER A 389 -52.94 2.10 7.23
CA SER A 389 -52.20 3.17 7.92
C SER A 389 -50.73 3.26 7.52
N LEU A 390 -50.14 2.20 6.96
CA LEU A 390 -48.75 2.21 6.49
C LEU A 390 -48.56 3.04 5.21
N ALA A 391 -49.63 3.46 4.51
CA ALA A 391 -49.53 4.14 3.23
C ALA A 391 -48.74 5.47 3.26
N GLY A 392 -48.61 6.11 4.43
CA GLY A 392 -47.80 7.32 4.63
C GLY A 392 -46.39 7.08 5.20
N ALA A 393 -46.03 5.84 5.52
CA ALA A 393 -44.76 5.49 6.16
C ALA A 393 -43.51 5.36 5.25
N PRO A 394 -43.56 5.32 3.89
CA PRO A 394 -42.36 5.10 3.06
C PRO A 394 -41.21 6.07 3.30
N ASP A 395 -41.49 7.38 3.33
CA ASP A 395 -40.46 8.40 3.43
C ASP A 395 -39.75 8.33 4.79
N ALA A 396 -40.53 8.14 5.85
CA ALA A 396 -40.03 8.06 7.21
C ALA A 396 -39.26 6.74 7.48
N LEU A 397 -39.65 5.62 6.86
CA LEU A 397 -38.84 4.39 6.87
C LEU A 397 -37.55 4.55 6.05
N GLY A 398 -37.61 5.21 4.90
CA GLY A 398 -36.43 5.51 4.09
C GLY A 398 -35.41 6.37 4.85
N GLU A 399 -35.89 7.40 5.56
CA GLU A 399 -35.05 8.26 6.41
C GLU A 399 -34.44 7.48 7.58
N ALA A 400 -35.23 6.66 8.29
CA ALA A 400 -34.75 5.83 9.38
C ALA A 400 -33.66 4.83 8.94
N LEU A 401 -33.85 4.20 7.77
CA LEU A 401 -32.87 3.29 7.17
C LEU A 401 -31.60 4.03 6.72
N GLY A 402 -31.74 5.25 6.18
CA GLY A 402 -30.61 6.10 5.82
C GLY A 402 -29.77 6.50 7.03
N GLN A 403 -30.41 6.95 8.12
CA GLN A 403 -29.74 7.30 9.37
C GLN A 403 -28.99 6.10 9.96
N ALA A 404 -29.61 4.92 9.92
CA ALA A 404 -28.97 3.69 10.36
C ALA A 404 -27.74 3.30 9.53
N PHE A 405 -27.82 3.46 8.21
CA PHE A 405 -26.69 3.19 7.33
C PHE A 405 -25.49 4.11 7.64
N THR A 406 -25.73 5.33 8.11
CA THR A 406 -24.70 6.27 8.57
C THR A 406 -24.23 6.06 10.02
N GLY A 407 -24.61 4.95 10.66
CA GLY A 407 -24.19 4.61 12.03
C GLY A 407 -25.18 4.98 13.13
N GLY A 408 -26.39 5.42 12.78
CA GLY A 408 -27.49 5.62 13.73
C GLY A 408 -28.15 4.32 14.17
N SER A 409 -28.96 4.36 15.24
CA SER A 409 -29.72 3.20 15.71
C SER A 409 -31.03 3.05 14.93
N VAL A 410 -31.14 1.99 14.10
CA VAL A 410 -32.40 1.59 13.43
C VAL A 410 -33.54 1.46 14.44
N ALA A 411 -33.24 0.87 15.61
CA ALA A 411 -34.22 0.58 16.63
C ALA A 411 -34.82 1.87 17.22
N GLU A 412 -34.01 2.91 17.44
CA GLU A 412 -34.50 4.19 17.95
C GLU A 412 -35.35 4.93 16.92
N ALA A 413 -34.94 4.92 15.65
CA ALA A 413 -35.70 5.56 14.58
C ALA A 413 -37.06 4.87 14.33
N LEU A 414 -37.12 3.53 14.39
CA LEU A 414 -38.37 2.78 14.30
C LEU A 414 -39.28 2.97 15.53
N LEU A 415 -38.69 3.10 16.72
CA LEU A 415 -39.44 3.41 17.94
C LEU A 415 -40.04 4.82 17.90
N ASP A 416 -39.31 5.80 17.37
CA ASP A 416 -39.81 7.16 17.22
C ASP A 416 -40.95 7.23 16.18
N LEU A 417 -40.81 6.48 15.07
CA LEU A 417 -41.85 6.33 14.06
C LEU A 417 -43.14 5.72 14.65
N ALA A 418 -42.99 4.69 15.49
CA ALA A 418 -44.12 4.05 16.15
C ALA A 418 -44.86 5.00 17.09
N ARG A 419 -44.13 5.80 17.89
CA ARG A 419 -44.73 6.79 18.80
C ARG A 419 -45.53 7.87 18.06
N ARG A 420 -45.01 8.41 16.96
CA ARG A 420 -45.71 9.41 16.14
C ARG A 420 -47.00 8.86 15.54
N SER A 421 -47.01 7.58 15.19
CA SER A 421 -48.21 6.91 14.66
C SER A 421 -49.32 6.76 15.70
N ASP A 422 -48.96 6.59 16.98
CA ASP A 422 -49.93 6.51 18.09
C ASP A 422 -50.48 7.89 18.48
N GLU A 423 -49.71 8.97 18.30
CA GLU A 423 -50.13 10.34 18.62
C GLU A 423 -51.19 10.87 17.64
N ASP A 424 -51.10 10.52 16.35
CA ASP A 424 -52.04 10.93 15.29
C ASP A 424 -53.40 10.20 15.34
N GLU A 425 -53.55 9.13 16.15
CA GLU A 425 -54.83 8.41 16.32
C GLU A 425 -55.75 9.00 17.42
N THR A 426 -55.35 10.10 18.06
CA THR A 426 -56.17 10.77 19.10
C THR A 426 -56.96 11.96 18.50
N PRO A 427 -58.31 11.87 18.39
CA PRO A 427 -59.13 12.93 17.77
C PRO A 427 -59.28 14.20 18.61
#